data_AF-A0A078G627-F1
#
_entry.id   AF-A0A078G627-F1
#
_cell.length_a   1.000
_cell.length_b   1.000
_cell.length_c   1.000
_cell.angle_alpha   90.00
_cell.angle_beta   90.00
_cell.angle_gamma   90.00
#
_symmetry.space_group_name_H-M   'P 1'
#
loop_
_entity.id
_entity.type
_entity.pdbx_description
1 polymer ?
#
loop_
_entity_poly.entity_id
_entity_poly.type
_entity_poly.pdbx_seq_one_letter_code
_entity_poly.pdbx_strand_id
1 'polypeptide(L)'
;MEVHSRHLGPQLQHQVFVNFRGEELRCGFVSYLVEALQRHGINVFIDSLERKGEDLINLFARIEESTIALVIFSERYTESIWCLDELLKIKQRADQGLLKVIPIFFNVEPVTVKQLRGAFGDQFRDREWEYRCDKPRTDRWKEALSSVSCKAGLAFDKRR
;
A
#
# COMPACT_ATOMS: atom_id res chain seq x y z
N MET A 1 -50.77 -2.49 11.37
CA MET A 1 -50.07 -2.59 10.08
C MET A 1 -48.65 -2.10 10.32
N GLU A 2 -47.74 -3.03 10.62
CA GLU A 2 -46.35 -2.72 10.95
C GLU A 2 -45.58 -2.36 9.68
N VAL A 3 -44.97 -1.18 9.70
CA VAL A 3 -44.04 -0.74 8.66
C VAL A 3 -42.70 -1.40 8.98
N HIS A 4 -42.37 -2.49 8.27
CA HIS A 4 -41.02 -3.04 8.31
C HIS A 4 -40.05 -2.02 7.69
N SER A 5 -39.36 -1.30 8.57
CA SER A 5 -38.18 -0.52 8.28
C SER A 5 -37.17 -1.43 7.58
N ARG A 6 -36.90 -1.14 6.31
CA ARG A 6 -35.90 -1.84 5.50
C ARG A 6 -34.57 -1.75 6.23
N HIS A 7 -34.06 -2.89 6.69
CA HIS A 7 -32.72 -2.97 7.23
C HIS A 7 -31.75 -2.50 6.15
N LEU A 8 -31.05 -1.40 6.45
CA LEU A 8 -29.89 -0.97 5.69
C LEU A 8 -28.88 -2.13 5.74
N GLY A 9 -28.52 -2.66 4.57
CA GLY A 9 -27.53 -3.74 4.42
C GLY A 9 -26.16 -3.36 5.00
N PRO A 10 -25.21 -4.32 5.04
CA PRO A 10 -23.95 -4.17 5.77
C PRO A 10 -23.23 -2.90 5.35
N GLN A 11 -22.69 -2.17 6.34
CA GLN A 11 -21.79 -1.03 6.14
C GLN A 11 -20.79 -1.40 5.04
N LEU A 12 -20.66 -0.57 4.00
CA LEU A 12 -19.75 -0.81 2.87
C LEU A 12 -18.32 -1.03 3.41
N GLN A 13 -17.88 -2.28 3.55
CA GLN A 13 -16.50 -2.61 3.91
C GLN A 13 -15.59 -2.18 2.76
N HIS A 14 -14.42 -1.61 3.06
CA HIS A 14 -13.44 -1.29 2.04
C HIS A 14 -12.97 -2.58 1.39
N GLN A 15 -12.99 -2.65 0.07
CA GLN A 15 -12.52 -3.84 -0.64
C GLN A 15 -11.07 -3.68 -1.04
N VAL A 16 -10.66 -2.46 -1.37
CA VAL A 16 -9.32 -2.16 -1.89
C VAL A 16 -8.61 -1.15 -0.99
N PHE A 17 -7.48 -1.56 -0.43
CA PHE A 17 -6.52 -0.66 0.21
C PHE A 17 -5.46 -0.22 -0.80
N VAL A 18 -5.21 1.08 -0.94
CA VAL A 18 -4.17 1.63 -1.83
C VAL A 18 -3.03 2.19 -0.99
N ASN A 19 -1.90 1.49 -1.03
CA ASN A 19 -0.67 1.82 -0.32
C ASN A 19 0.34 2.42 -1.30
N PHE A 20 0.76 3.67 -1.08
CA PHE A 20 1.65 4.38 -1.98
C PHE A 20 2.31 5.58 -1.31
N ARG A 21 3.35 6.12 -1.96
CA ARG A 21 4.00 7.36 -1.55
C ARG A 21 4.28 8.26 -2.75
N GLY A 22 4.11 9.56 -2.54
CA GLY A 22 4.52 10.61 -3.47
C GLY A 22 3.33 11.47 -3.91
N GLU A 23 3.52 12.79 -3.85
CA GLU A 23 2.45 13.74 -4.15
C GLU A 23 2.08 13.76 -5.64
N GLU A 24 3.08 13.62 -6.50
CA GLU A 24 2.85 13.49 -7.95
C GLU A 24 2.01 12.26 -8.30
N LEU A 25 2.17 11.17 -7.54
CA LEU A 25 1.36 9.97 -7.71
C LEU A 25 -0.07 10.19 -7.25
N ARG A 26 -0.25 10.90 -6.13
CA ARG A 26 -1.55 11.25 -5.57
C ARG A 26 -2.38 12.06 -6.54
N CYS A 27 -1.84 13.20 -6.98
CA CYS A 27 -2.51 14.13 -7.89
C CYS A 27 -2.63 13.60 -9.33
N GLY A 28 -1.85 12.59 -9.69
CA GLY A 28 -1.86 11.96 -11.01
C GLY A 28 -2.50 10.57 -11.00
N PHE A 29 -1.66 9.55 -11.16
CA PHE A 29 -2.08 8.16 -11.39
C PHE A 29 -3.07 7.64 -10.35
N VAL A 30 -2.84 7.88 -9.07
CA VAL A 30 -3.67 7.35 -7.98
C VAL A 30 -5.05 8.00 -7.98
N SER A 31 -5.15 9.31 -8.24
CA SER A 31 -6.45 10.00 -8.39
C SER A 31 -7.31 9.34 -9.48
N TYR A 32 -6.74 9.13 -10.67
CA TYR A 32 -7.47 8.48 -11.77
C TYR A 32 -7.83 7.02 -11.47
N LEU A 33 -6.92 6.27 -10.84
CA LEU A 33 -7.16 4.88 -10.44
C LEU A 33 -8.34 4.80 -9.48
N VAL A 34 -8.35 5.65 -8.45
CA VAL A 34 -9.40 5.68 -7.42
C VAL A 34 -10.73 6.08 -8.02
N GLU A 35 -10.75 7.12 -8.85
CA GLU A 35 -11.97 7.56 -9.54
C GLU A 35 -12.53 6.44 -10.41
N ALA A 36 -11.66 5.73 -11.16
CA ALA A 36 -12.07 4.61 -11.98
C ALA A 36 -12.67 3.45 -11.16
N LEU A 37 -12.05 3.09 -10.03
CA LEU A 37 -12.56 2.05 -9.13
C LEU A 37 -13.92 2.45 -8.54
N GLN A 38 -14.05 3.69 -8.06
CA GLN A 38 -15.30 4.22 -7.50
C GLN A 38 -16.42 4.29 -8.55
N ARG A 39 -16.12 4.68 -9.78
CA ARG A 39 -17.09 4.65 -10.90
C ARG A 39 -17.64 3.25 -11.18
N HIS A 40 -16.89 2.20 -10.83
CA HIS A 40 -17.31 0.81 -10.94
C HIS A 40 -17.88 0.24 -9.62
N GLY A 41 -18.20 1.09 -8.64
CA GLY A 41 -18.79 0.67 -7.37
C GLY A 41 -17.84 -0.04 -6.42
N ILE A 42 -16.52 0.02 -6.66
CA ILE A 42 -15.52 -0.58 -5.79
C ILE A 42 -15.20 0.40 -4.67
N ASN A 43 -15.37 -0.05 -3.42
CA ASN A 43 -15.01 0.75 -2.24
C ASN A 43 -13.49 0.73 -2.04
N VAL A 44 -12.89 1.91 -2.07
CA VAL A 44 -11.44 2.11 -1.99
C VAL A 44 -11.10 2.92 -0.76
N PHE A 45 -10.10 2.46 -0.01
CA PHE A 45 -9.42 3.24 1.00
C PHE A 45 -8.04 3.64 0.47
N ILE A 46 -7.73 4.94 0.51
CA ILE A 46 -6.46 5.48 0.08
C ILE A 46 -5.69 5.88 1.33
N ASP A 47 -4.44 5.45 1.44
CA ASP A 47 -3.56 5.97 2.47
C ASP A 47 -3.32 7.48 2.29
N SER A 48 -3.99 8.30 3.11
CA SER A 48 -3.94 9.76 3.05
C SER A 48 -2.81 10.32 3.91
N LEU A 49 -1.56 9.96 3.59
CA LEU A 49 -0.34 10.43 4.29
C LEU A 49 -0.07 11.96 4.26
N GLU A 50 -1.02 12.82 3.91
CA GLU A 50 -0.85 14.28 4.06
C GLU A 50 -1.55 14.86 5.28
N ARG A 51 -2.49 14.14 5.91
CA ARG A 51 -3.06 14.63 7.16
C ARG A 51 -2.27 14.07 8.34
N LYS A 52 -1.23 14.83 8.73
CA LYS A 52 -0.67 14.73 10.09
C LYS A 52 -1.83 14.70 11.09
N GLY A 53 -2.07 13.55 11.73
CA GLY A 53 -3.01 13.45 12.86
C GLY A 53 -4.08 12.37 12.80
N GLU A 54 -4.19 11.54 11.76
CA GLU A 54 -5.05 10.34 11.85
C GLU A 54 -4.29 9.17 12.48
N ASP A 55 -4.83 8.63 13.58
CA ASP A 55 -4.21 7.57 14.39
C ASP A 55 -3.88 6.32 13.55
N LEU A 56 -2.66 5.81 13.71
CA LEU A 56 -2.16 4.57 13.10
C LEU A 56 -3.05 3.35 13.35
N ILE A 57 -3.78 3.39 14.46
CA ILE A 57 -4.76 2.37 14.84
C ILE A 57 -5.85 2.26 13.76
N ASN A 58 -6.22 3.38 13.12
CA ASN A 58 -7.22 3.40 12.06
C ASN A 58 -6.68 2.76 10.77
N LEU A 59 -5.43 3.05 10.38
CA LEU A 59 -4.84 2.55 9.13
C LEU A 59 -4.69 1.02 9.10
N PHE A 60 -4.21 0.40 10.19
CA PHE A 60 -4.11 -1.07 10.24
C PHE A 60 -5.48 -1.75 10.25
N ALA A 61 -6.49 -1.13 10.88
CA ALA A 61 -7.86 -1.63 10.81
C ALA A 61 -8.39 -1.62 9.37
N ARG A 62 -8.07 -0.59 8.57
CA ARG A 62 -8.47 -0.55 7.15
C ARG A 62 -7.82 -1.62 6.30
N ILE A 63 -6.56 -1.97 6.58
CA ILE A 63 -5.89 -3.11 5.93
C ILE A 63 -6.56 -4.43 6.35
N GLU A 64 -7.00 -4.55 7.60
CA GLU A 64 -7.71 -5.74 8.09
C GLU A 64 -9.11 -5.89 7.48
N GLU A 65 -9.82 -4.78 7.29
CA GLU A 65 -11.14 -4.72 6.66
C GLU A 65 -11.09 -4.95 5.13
N SER A 66 -9.93 -4.80 4.51
CA SER A 66 -9.74 -4.93 3.06
C SER A 66 -9.56 -6.37 2.59
N THR A 67 -10.01 -6.64 1.36
CA THR A 67 -9.84 -7.96 0.70
C THR A 67 -8.75 -7.93 -0.38
N ILE A 68 -8.42 -6.74 -0.90
CA ILE A 68 -7.37 -6.48 -1.86
C ILE A 68 -6.48 -5.33 -1.36
N ALA A 69 -5.17 -5.45 -1.52
CA ALA A 69 -4.24 -4.34 -1.39
C ALA A 69 -3.51 -4.09 -2.73
N LEU A 70 -3.57 -2.85 -3.20
CA LEU A 70 -2.75 -2.32 -4.28
C LEU A 70 -1.51 -1.66 -3.66
N VAL A 71 -0.35 -2.27 -3.86
CA VAL A 71 0.93 -1.73 -3.35
C VAL A 71 1.64 -1.06 -4.52
N ILE A 72 1.63 0.27 -4.54
CA ILE A 72 2.21 1.05 -5.64
C ILE A 72 3.64 1.41 -5.28
N PHE A 73 4.58 0.58 -5.73
CA PHE A 73 6.00 0.87 -5.62
C PHE A 73 6.37 2.01 -6.58
N SER A 74 6.93 3.07 -6.01
CA SER A 74 7.47 4.23 -6.70
C SER A 74 8.88 4.50 -6.20
N GLU A 75 9.64 5.35 -6.90
CA GLU A 75 10.99 5.72 -6.46
C GLU A 75 11.00 6.19 -5.00
N ARG A 76 9.99 6.97 -4.59
CA ARG A 76 9.86 7.62 -3.27
C ARG A 76 9.24 6.74 -2.18
N TYR A 77 8.90 5.48 -2.49
CA TYR A 77 8.15 4.61 -1.59
C TYR A 77 8.85 4.41 -0.24
N THR A 78 10.15 4.17 -0.27
CA THR A 78 10.96 3.85 0.91
C THR A 78 11.31 5.08 1.76
N GLU A 79 10.96 6.30 1.33
CA GLU A 79 11.05 7.52 2.17
C GLU A 79 10.08 7.47 3.36
N SER A 80 8.99 6.71 3.25
CA SER A 80 7.90 6.70 4.22
C SER A 80 7.95 5.48 5.12
N ILE A 81 8.30 5.70 6.39
CA ILE A 81 8.22 4.67 7.44
C ILE A 81 6.81 4.09 7.54
N TRP A 82 5.79 4.94 7.36
CA TRP A 82 4.40 4.50 7.35
C TRP A 82 4.11 3.53 6.22
N CYS A 83 4.54 3.82 4.99
CA CYS A 83 4.34 2.88 3.87
C CYS A 83 5.06 1.55 4.13
N LEU A 84 6.25 1.59 4.75
CA LEU A 84 7.01 0.39 5.11
C LEU A 84 6.31 -0.44 6.19
N ASP A 85 5.74 0.19 7.22
CA ASP A 85 4.98 -0.50 8.27
C ASP A 85 3.65 -1.07 7.75
N GLU A 86 2.94 -0.32 6.90
CA GLU A 86 1.75 -0.81 6.21
C GLU A 86 2.08 -2.03 5.34
N LEU A 87 3.22 -2.00 4.65
CA LEU A 87 3.69 -3.15 3.87
C LEU A 87 3.92 -4.39 4.74
N LEU A 88 4.43 -4.24 5.97
CA LEU A 88 4.54 -5.37 6.91
C LEU A 88 3.17 -5.96 7.22
N LYS A 89 2.18 -5.10 7.49
CA LYS A 89 0.82 -5.54 7.79
C LYS A 89 0.16 -6.22 6.58
N ILE A 90 0.32 -5.63 5.40
CA ILE A 90 -0.16 -6.19 4.12
C ILE A 90 0.46 -7.57 3.88
N LYS A 91 1.77 -7.70 4.03
CA LYS A 91 2.47 -8.99 3.91
C LYS A 91 1.93 -9.99 4.91
N GLN A 92 1.80 -9.62 6.19
CA GLN A 92 1.26 -10.50 7.22
C GLN A 92 -0.12 -11.03 6.86
N ARG A 93 -1.04 -10.16 6.42
CA ARG A 93 -2.40 -10.55 6.00
C ARG A 93 -2.40 -11.42 4.75
N ALA A 94 -1.48 -11.16 3.82
CA ALA A 94 -1.30 -11.96 2.61
C ALA A 94 -0.77 -13.37 2.92
N ASP A 95 0.19 -13.48 3.83
CA ASP A 95 0.76 -14.77 4.27
C ASP A 95 -0.30 -15.61 5.03
N GLN A 96 -1.28 -14.97 5.66
CA GLN A 96 -2.45 -15.61 6.27
C GLN A 96 -3.53 -16.01 5.25
N GLY A 97 -3.38 -15.64 3.97
CA GLY A 97 -4.40 -15.85 2.93
C GLY A 97 -5.63 -14.96 3.05
N LEU A 98 -5.58 -13.91 3.88
CA LEU A 98 -6.72 -13.02 4.18
C LEU A 98 -6.78 -11.79 3.28
N LEU A 99 -5.70 -11.48 2.56
CA LEU A 99 -5.58 -10.29 1.72
C LEU A 99 -4.89 -10.63 0.41
N LYS A 100 -5.55 -10.35 -0.71
CA LYS A 100 -4.91 -10.45 -2.03
C LYS A 100 -4.05 -9.21 -2.28
N VAL A 101 -2.80 -9.41 -2.66
CA VAL A 101 -1.86 -8.31 -2.90
C VAL A 101 -1.52 -8.22 -4.39
N ILE A 102 -1.66 -7.02 -4.96
CA ILE A 102 -1.29 -6.72 -6.34
C ILE A 102 -0.24 -5.61 -6.29
N PRO A 103 1.06 -5.92 -6.52
CA PRO A 103 2.07 -4.91 -6.66
C PRO A 103 1.92 -4.17 -8.00
N ILE A 104 2.02 -2.85 -7.96
CA ILE A 104 2.05 -1.96 -9.12
C ILE A 104 3.41 -1.26 -9.10
N PHE A 105 4.19 -1.44 -10.15
CA PHE A 105 5.52 -0.85 -10.28
C PHE A 105 5.43 0.40 -11.13
N PHE A 106 5.48 1.58 -10.51
CA PHE A 106 5.34 2.87 -11.17
C PHE A 106 6.71 3.53 -11.37
N ASN A 107 7.20 3.52 -12.62
CA ASN A 107 8.52 4.01 -13.02
C ASN A 107 9.70 3.39 -12.25
N VAL A 108 9.49 2.20 -11.67
CA VAL A 108 10.52 1.41 -10.98
C VAL A 108 10.46 -0.02 -11.51
N GLU A 109 11.61 -0.68 -11.66
CA GLU A 109 11.63 -2.08 -12.08
C GLU A 109 11.38 -3.01 -10.88
N PRO A 110 10.68 -4.14 -11.06
CA PRO A 110 10.50 -5.13 -9.98
C PRO A 110 11.81 -5.60 -9.36
N VAL A 111 12.86 -5.78 -10.16
CA VAL A 111 14.19 -6.17 -9.66
C VAL A 111 14.81 -5.10 -8.77
N THR A 112 14.56 -3.83 -9.07
CA THR A 112 15.03 -2.69 -8.27
C THR A 112 14.40 -2.69 -6.89
N VAL A 113 13.10 -2.96 -6.79
CA VAL A 113 12.39 -3.10 -5.51
C VAL A 113 12.90 -4.33 -4.74
N LYS A 114 12.93 -5.49 -5.40
CA LYS A 114 13.34 -6.77 -4.79
C LYS A 114 14.74 -6.73 -4.20
N GLN A 115 15.66 -6.07 -4.89
CA GLN A 115 17.08 -6.06 -4.53
C GLN A 115 17.54 -4.73 -3.94
N LEU A 116 16.63 -3.79 -3.69
CA LEU A 116 16.91 -2.46 -3.13
C LEU A 116 18.06 -1.77 -3.88
N ARG A 117 17.87 -1.59 -5.19
CA ARG A 117 18.86 -0.95 -6.08
C ARG A 117 18.49 0.51 -6.37
N GLY A 118 19.47 1.27 -6.87
CA GLY A 118 19.30 2.65 -7.31
C GLY A 118 18.71 3.55 -6.22
N ALA A 119 18.05 4.63 -6.65
CA ALA A 119 17.43 5.61 -5.76
C ALA A 119 16.46 4.99 -4.74
N PHE A 120 15.66 4.00 -5.16
CA PHE A 120 14.76 3.26 -4.27
C PHE A 120 15.50 2.62 -3.09
N GLY A 121 16.63 1.97 -3.39
CA GLY A 121 17.50 1.34 -2.39
C GLY A 121 18.26 2.33 -1.54
N ASP A 122 18.72 3.44 -2.12
CA ASP A 122 19.45 4.48 -1.40
C ASP A 122 18.56 5.14 -0.34
N GLN A 123 17.32 5.48 -0.70
CA GLN A 123 16.33 5.99 0.26
C GLN A 123 15.99 4.99 1.36
N PHE A 124 15.99 3.68 1.05
CA PHE A 124 15.81 2.65 2.06
C PHE A 124 16.99 2.59 3.04
N ARG A 125 18.23 2.77 2.56
CA ARG A 125 19.43 2.78 3.41
C ARG A 125 19.41 3.93 4.41
N ASP A 126 18.84 5.07 4.05
CA ASP A 126 18.63 6.18 5.00
C ASP A 126 17.74 5.74 6.17
N ARG A 127 16.66 4.98 5.89
CA ARG A 127 15.79 4.41 6.94
C ARG A 127 16.49 3.32 7.74
N GLU A 128 17.30 2.49 7.10
CA GLU A 128 18.11 1.50 7.79
C GLU A 128 19.10 2.16 8.77
N TRP A 129 19.69 3.28 8.39
CA TRP A 129 20.58 4.06 9.25
C TRP A 129 19.84 4.72 10.43
N GLU A 130 18.69 5.34 10.16
CA GLU A 130 17.84 5.96 11.18
C GLU A 130 17.40 4.93 12.23
N TYR A 131 16.99 3.74 11.80
CA TYR A 131 16.52 2.64 12.63
C TYR A 131 17.59 1.57 12.91
N ARG A 132 18.88 1.92 12.86
CA ARG A 132 20.00 0.98 13.06
C ARG A 132 19.97 0.25 14.42
N CYS A 133 19.34 0.84 15.43
CA CYS A 133 19.15 0.22 16.75
C CYS A 133 17.97 -0.78 16.78
N ASP A 134 17.08 -0.75 15.79
CA ASP A 134 15.97 -1.69 15.59
C ASP A 134 16.18 -2.47 14.28
N LYS A 135 17.32 -3.17 14.22
CA LYS A 135 17.65 -4.06 13.11
C LYS A 135 16.54 -5.07 12.78
N PRO A 136 15.85 -5.70 13.76
CA PRO A 136 14.75 -6.60 13.46
C PRO A 136 13.60 -5.96 12.67
N ARG A 137 13.30 -4.67 12.86
CA ARG A 137 12.28 -3.98 12.07
C ARG A 137 12.74 -3.72 10.63
N THR A 138 13.97 -3.24 10.46
CA THR A 138 14.52 -2.97 9.11
C THR A 138 14.67 -4.25 8.31
N ASP A 139 15.08 -5.36 8.92
CA ASP A 139 15.15 -6.67 8.26
C ASP A 139 13.75 -7.17 7.82
N ARG A 140 12.71 -6.94 8.64
CA ARG A 140 11.32 -7.23 8.27
C ARG A 140 10.85 -6.38 7.09
N TRP A 141 11.21 -5.09 7.04
CA TRP A 141 10.88 -4.25 5.88
C TRP A 141 11.54 -4.77 4.60
N LYS A 142 12.82 -5.16 4.65
CA LYS A 142 13.54 -5.77 3.51
C LYS A 142 12.83 -7.04 3.03
N GLU A 143 12.45 -7.91 3.95
CA GLU A 143 11.73 -9.14 3.64
C GLU A 143 10.37 -8.85 2.98
N ALA A 144 9.62 -7.86 3.48
CA ALA A 144 8.33 -7.49 2.92
C ALA A 144 8.43 -6.89 1.52
N LEU A 145 9.40 -5.99 1.28
CA LEU A 145 9.69 -5.43 -0.04
C LEU A 145 10.02 -6.53 -1.05
N SER A 146 10.88 -7.48 -0.66
CA SER A 146 11.24 -8.63 -1.50
C SER A 146 10.07 -9.57 -1.76
N SER A 147 9.31 -9.95 -0.73
CA SER A 147 8.18 -10.88 -0.85
C SER A 147 7.05 -10.31 -1.70
N VAL A 148 6.63 -9.06 -1.43
CA VAL A 148 5.52 -8.43 -2.15
C VAL A 148 5.90 -8.15 -3.61
N SER A 149 7.14 -7.73 -3.88
CA SER A 149 7.60 -7.50 -5.27
C SER A 149 7.72 -8.78 -6.11
N CYS A 150 7.78 -9.97 -5.48
CA CYS A 150 7.78 -11.24 -6.20
C CYS A 150 6.37 -11.72 -6.58
N LYS A 151 5.30 -11.06 -6.13
CA LYS A 151 3.92 -11.41 -6.50
C LYS A 151 3.61 -10.93 -7.92
N ALA A 152 2.69 -11.61 -8.59
CA ALA A 152 2.21 -11.20 -9.92
C ALA A 152 1.57 -9.81 -9.84
N GLY A 153 2.04 -8.89 -10.69
CA GLY A 153 1.69 -7.47 -10.61
C GLY A 153 1.63 -6.78 -11.97
N LEU A 154 1.52 -5.46 -11.92
CA LEU A 154 1.45 -4.59 -13.09
C LEU A 154 2.66 -3.66 -13.11
N ALA A 155 3.27 -3.44 -14.28
CA ALA A 155 4.36 -2.49 -14.43
C ALA A 155 3.93 -1.35 -15.36
N PHE A 156 4.24 -0.12 -14.96
CA PHE A 156 4.03 1.09 -15.74
C PHE A 156 5.36 1.84 -15.82
N ASP A 157 5.83 2.09 -17.04
CA ASP A 157 7.06 2.82 -17.30
C ASP A 157 6.77 3.95 -18.30
N LYS A 158 6.95 5.21 -17.88
CA LYS A 158 6.81 6.38 -18.76
C LYS A 158 7.89 6.43 -19.85
N ARG A 159 8.95 5.65 -19.74
CA ARG A 159 10.09 5.62 -20.70
C ARG A 159 9.90 4.61 -21.84
N ARG A 160 8.76 3.93 -21.92
CA ARG A 160 8.38 3.05 -23.02
C ARG A 160 7.23 3.61 -23.83
#